data_AF-A0A851XG37-F1
#
_entry.id   AF-A0A851XG37-F1
#
_cell.length_a   1.000
_cell.length_b   1.000
_cell.length_c   1.000
_cell.angle_alpha   90.00
_cell.angle_beta   90.00
_cell.angle_gamma   90.00
#
_symmetry.space_group_name_H-M   'P 1'
#
loop_
_entity.id
_entity.type
_entity.pdbx_description
1 polymer ?
#
loop_
_entity_poly.entity_id
_entity_poly.type
_entity_poly.pdbx_seq_one_letter_code
_entity_poly.pdbx_strand_id
1 'polypeptide(L)'
;QLKEELSRIVRSLIEKYDPLNDDERNLQDAWDYVQTQIACCGWTGAKDWENNEILINQSMTAYPCSCSNSSKDFEVDTGFCNLDVPINGTATYADWPVHQQGCMDGVEQWLKDNLGVILGVCTGVAVIELLGMILSISLCKNIHSEDYTKVPKS
;
A
#
# COMPACT_ATOMS: atom_id res chain seq x y z
N GLN A 1 -11.20 -3.85 16.99
CA GLN A 1 -10.14 -4.87 16.88
C GLN A 1 -9.27 -4.70 15.63
N LEU A 2 -9.67 -5.11 14.42
CA LEU A 2 -8.78 -5.00 13.23
C LEU A 2 -8.28 -3.57 12.94
N LYS A 3 -9.19 -2.58 12.98
CA LYS A 3 -8.85 -1.15 12.77
C LYS A 3 -7.84 -0.63 13.81
N GLU A 4 -7.92 -1.09 15.05
CA GLU A 4 -7.01 -0.69 16.13
C GLU A 4 -5.62 -1.33 15.96
N GLU A 5 -5.58 -2.62 15.60
CA GLU A 5 -4.31 -3.32 15.31
C GLU A 5 -3.58 -2.67 14.14
N LEU A 6 -4.31 -2.39 13.06
CA LEU A 6 -3.75 -1.71 11.89
C LEU A 6 -3.29 -0.28 12.24
N SER A 7 -4.08 0.46 13.03
CA SER A 7 -3.67 1.78 13.51
C SER A 7 -2.38 1.72 14.31
N ARG A 8 -2.16 0.69 15.13
CA ARG A 8 -0.94 0.52 15.91
C ARG A 8 0.26 0.20 15.03
N ILE A 9 0.09 -0.69 14.04
CA ILE A 9 1.14 -1.07 13.10
C ILE A 9 1.57 0.13 12.26
N VAL A 10 0.62 0.85 11.67
CA VAL A 10 0.93 2.01 10.82
C VAL A 10 1.57 3.15 11.61
N ARG A 11 1.06 3.46 12.81
CA ARG A 11 1.68 4.49 13.66
C ARG A 11 3.12 4.12 14.02
N SER A 12 3.37 2.86 14.41
CA SER A 12 4.73 2.39 14.68
C SER A 12 5.63 2.46 13.46
N LEU A 13 5.09 2.23 12.26
CA LEU A 13 5.85 2.40 11.02
C LEU A 13 6.19 3.87 10.79
N ILE A 14 5.24 4.79 10.95
CA ILE A 14 5.47 6.23 10.76
C ILE A 14 6.53 6.73 11.75
N GLU A 15 6.45 6.31 13.01
CA GLU A 15 7.40 6.68 14.06
C GLU A 15 8.84 6.24 13.72
N LYS A 16 9.00 5.05 13.13
CA LYS A 16 10.31 4.44 12.83
C LYS A 16 10.75 4.54 11.38
N TYR A 17 9.94 5.16 10.53
CA TYR A 17 10.22 5.28 9.10
C TYR A 17 11.60 5.91 8.90
N ASP A 18 12.48 5.18 8.23
CA ASP A 18 13.85 5.58 7.94
C ASP A 18 14.21 5.12 6.52
N PRO A 19 14.29 6.04 5.54
CA PRO A 19 14.57 5.68 4.15
C PRO A 19 15.97 5.11 3.92
N LEU A 20 16.87 5.21 4.92
CA LEU A 20 18.20 4.61 4.87
C LEU A 20 18.23 3.19 5.45
N ASN A 21 17.16 2.77 6.14
CA ASN A 21 17.07 1.46 6.75
C ASN A 21 16.45 0.44 5.79
N ASP A 22 17.30 -0.40 5.21
CA ASP A 22 16.90 -1.43 4.24
C ASP A 22 16.07 -2.57 4.86
N ASP A 23 16.11 -2.80 6.18
CA ASP A 23 15.43 -3.93 6.82
C ASP A 23 13.90 -3.83 6.70
N GLU A 24 13.36 -2.61 6.71
CA GLU A 24 11.93 -2.34 6.63
C GLU A 24 11.48 -1.75 5.28
N ARG A 25 12.37 -1.73 4.27
CA ARG A 25 12.13 -1.06 2.99
C ARG A 25 10.84 -1.48 2.29
N ASN A 26 10.53 -2.78 2.26
CA ASN A 26 9.29 -3.25 1.64
C ASN A 26 8.02 -2.68 2.29
N LEU A 27 8.06 -2.48 3.62
CA LEU A 27 6.92 -1.97 4.36
C LEU A 27 6.82 -0.43 4.21
N GLN A 28 7.97 0.24 4.16
CA GLN A 28 8.06 1.68 3.86
C GLN A 28 7.58 1.98 2.44
N ASP A 29 8.04 1.24 1.43
CA ASP A 29 7.62 1.37 0.03
C ASP A 29 6.10 1.14 -0.12
N ALA A 30 5.57 0.13 0.59
CA ALA A 30 4.13 -0.14 0.60
C ALA A 30 3.35 1.02 1.24
N TRP A 31 3.91 1.64 2.28
CA TRP A 31 3.29 2.79 2.94
C TRP A 31 3.33 4.04 2.05
N ASP A 32 4.46 4.33 1.42
CA ASP A 32 4.60 5.42 0.45
C ASP A 32 3.61 5.25 -0.70
N TYR A 33 3.50 4.04 -1.24
CA TYR A 33 2.51 3.72 -2.27
C TYR A 33 1.07 4.02 -1.83
N VAL A 34 0.70 3.67 -0.60
CA VAL A 34 -0.64 3.98 -0.07
C VAL A 34 -0.86 5.50 -0.02
N GLN A 35 0.11 6.28 0.45
CA GLN A 35 -0.01 7.74 0.53
C GLN A 35 -0.19 8.37 -0.85
N THR A 36 0.61 7.96 -1.82
CA THR A 36 0.53 8.44 -3.20
C THR A 36 -0.78 8.04 -3.88
N GLN A 37 -1.18 6.76 -3.79
CA GLN A 37 -2.38 6.27 -4.50
C GLN A 37 -3.69 6.81 -3.92
N ILE A 38 -3.75 6.99 -2.61
CA ILE A 38 -4.96 7.47 -1.93
C ILE A 38 -4.97 9.00 -1.83
N ALA A 39 -3.86 9.67 -2.18
CA ALA A 39 -3.69 11.11 -2.05
C ALA A 39 -3.97 11.57 -0.60
N CYS A 40 -3.25 10.95 0.34
CA CYS A 40 -3.38 11.17 1.78
C CYS A 40 -2.01 11.32 2.44
N CYS A 41 -1.96 11.81 3.68
CA CYS A 41 -0.72 11.92 4.43
C CYS A 41 -0.88 11.49 5.89
N GLY A 42 0.01 10.61 6.34
CA GLY A 42 -0.04 10.06 7.70
C GLY A 42 -1.24 9.13 7.92
N TRP A 43 -1.42 8.64 9.14
CA TRP A 43 -2.51 7.70 9.43
C TRP A 43 -3.84 8.44 9.62
N THR A 44 -3.86 9.38 10.56
CA THR A 44 -4.95 10.32 10.85
C THR A 44 -4.75 11.67 10.20
N GLY A 45 -3.52 12.01 9.82
CA GLY A 45 -3.19 13.23 9.08
C GLY A 45 -1.68 13.50 9.10
N ALA A 46 -1.26 14.54 8.39
CA ALA A 46 0.16 14.90 8.24
C ALA A 46 0.89 15.10 9.57
N LYS A 47 0.17 15.51 10.62
CA LYS A 47 0.71 15.67 11.98
C LYS A 47 1.34 14.40 12.55
N ASP A 48 0.91 13.21 12.13
CA ASP A 48 1.46 11.95 12.66
C ASP A 48 2.98 11.86 12.44
N TRP A 49 3.49 12.48 11.38
CA TRP A 49 4.91 12.54 11.05
C TRP A 49 5.75 13.43 11.99
N GLU A 50 5.13 14.30 12.79
CA GLU A 50 5.85 15.03 13.85
C GLU A 50 6.43 14.09 14.92
N ASN A 51 5.94 12.84 14.99
CA ASN A 51 6.43 11.84 15.94
C ASN A 51 7.51 10.92 15.34
N ASN A 52 7.93 11.16 14.09
CA ASN A 52 8.98 10.35 13.46
C ASN A 52 10.35 10.61 14.12
N GLU A 53 11.03 9.53 14.52
CA GLU A 53 12.29 9.60 15.26
C GLU A 53 13.41 10.26 14.44
N ILE A 54 13.48 10.02 13.13
CA ILE A 54 14.51 10.59 12.25
C ILE A 54 14.33 12.10 12.11
N LEU A 55 13.12 12.56 11.83
CA LEU A 55 12.80 13.99 11.71
C LEU A 55 13.11 14.75 13.01
N ILE A 56 12.74 14.17 14.16
CA ILE A 56 13.03 14.75 15.47
C ILE A 56 14.54 14.78 15.74
N ASN A 57 15.22 13.64 15.62
CA ASN A 57 16.64 13.49 15.99
C ASN A 57 17.55 14.36 15.12
N GLN A 58 17.24 14.48 13.83
CA GLN A 58 18.01 15.28 12.88
C GLN A 58 17.51 16.73 12.79
N SER A 59 16.45 17.09 13.53
CA SER A 59 15.80 18.42 13.46
C SER A 59 15.49 18.86 12.03
N MET A 60 15.04 17.91 11.20
CA MET A 60 14.78 18.13 9.79
C MET A 60 13.45 18.87 9.61
N THR A 61 13.46 19.88 8.75
CA THR A 61 12.22 20.49 8.24
C THR A 61 11.84 19.81 6.93
N ALA A 62 11.42 18.55 7.05
CA ALA A 62 11.10 17.69 5.93
C ALA A 62 9.77 16.97 6.16
N TYR A 63 9.17 16.52 5.07
CA TYR A 63 7.93 15.75 5.04
C TYR A 63 8.13 14.55 4.11
N PRO A 64 7.36 13.46 4.23
CA PRO A 64 7.48 12.33 3.33
C PRO A 64 7.09 12.74 1.91
N CYS A 65 7.93 12.42 0.93
CA CYS A 65 7.67 12.81 -0.44
C CYS A 65 6.36 12.23 -0.99
N SER A 66 6.00 11.02 -0.55
CA SER A 66 4.74 10.33 -0.87
C SER A 66 3.48 11.08 -0.41
N CYS A 67 3.60 12.04 0.51
CA CYS A 67 2.51 12.90 0.94
C CYS A 67 2.27 14.12 0.02
N SER A 68 3.20 14.43 -0.90
CA SER A 68 3.23 15.68 -1.66
C SER A 68 1.99 15.85 -2.53
N ASN A 69 1.33 17.00 -2.43
CA ASN A 69 0.23 17.39 -3.34
C ASN A 69 0.74 18.22 -4.53
N SER A 70 2.06 18.33 -4.69
CA SER A 70 2.68 19.07 -5.77
C SER A 70 3.06 18.13 -6.91
N SER A 71 2.64 18.45 -8.12
CA SER A 71 3.05 17.72 -9.33
C SER A 71 4.54 17.88 -9.68
N LYS A 72 5.29 18.66 -8.88
CA LYS A 72 6.74 18.87 -9.07
C LYS A 72 7.61 17.78 -8.46
N ASP A 73 7.08 16.95 -7.55
CA ASP A 73 7.83 15.88 -6.87
C ASP A 73 7.85 14.54 -7.64
N PHE A 74 7.45 14.53 -8.91
CA PHE A 74 7.36 13.33 -9.75
C PHE A 74 8.67 12.53 -9.93
N GLU A 75 9.81 13.00 -9.41
CA GLU A 75 11.09 12.31 -9.47
C GLU A 75 11.44 11.52 -8.19
N VAL A 76 10.77 11.77 -7.05
CA VAL A 76 11.08 11.08 -5.78
C VAL A 76 9.78 10.88 -4.99
N ASP A 77 9.10 9.75 -5.18
CA ASP A 77 7.90 9.38 -4.40
C ASP A 77 8.25 8.73 -3.04
N THR A 78 9.54 8.61 -2.70
CA THR A 78 10.02 7.87 -1.51
C THR A 78 10.93 8.71 -0.62
N GLY A 79 10.97 8.41 0.67
CA GLY A 79 11.81 9.12 1.63
C GLY A 79 11.30 10.53 1.97
N PHE A 80 12.23 11.40 2.38
CA PHE A 80 11.90 12.73 2.89
C PHE A 80 12.24 13.83 1.89
N CYS A 81 11.26 14.70 1.65
CA CYS A 81 11.34 15.90 0.84
C CYS A 81 11.51 17.12 1.75
N ASN A 82 12.38 18.04 1.36
CA ASN A 82 12.63 19.25 2.14
C ASN A 82 11.58 20.31 1.84
N LEU A 83 11.32 21.17 2.82
CA LEU A 83 10.44 22.31 2.64
C LEU A 83 11.17 23.43 1.88
N ASP A 84 10.84 23.63 0.60
CA ASP A 84 11.47 24.66 -0.26
C ASP A 84 11.02 26.10 0.02
N VAL A 85 10.35 26.36 1.15
CA VAL A 85 9.80 27.68 1.47
C VAL A 85 10.77 28.46 2.36
N PRO A 86 11.10 29.73 2.05
CA PRO A 86 11.84 30.60 2.95
C PRO A 86 10.96 30.99 4.15
N ILE A 87 10.94 30.15 5.20
CA ILE A 87 10.17 30.42 6.41
C ILE A 87 11.08 31.12 7.42
N ASN A 88 10.74 32.37 7.78
CA ASN A 88 11.41 33.14 8.83
C ASN A 88 11.04 32.66 10.26
N GLY A 89 10.66 31.38 10.43
CA GLY A 89 10.09 30.80 11.64
C GLY A 89 10.13 29.26 11.64
N THR A 90 9.65 28.64 12.71
CA THR A 90 9.56 27.16 12.84
C THR A 90 8.43 26.64 11.96
N ALA A 91 8.76 25.94 10.88
CA ALA A 91 7.79 25.27 10.04
C ALA A 91 7.14 24.10 10.80
N THR A 92 5.83 23.93 10.61
CA THR A 92 5.04 22.85 11.22
C THR A 92 4.38 22.01 10.13
N TYR A 93 3.75 20.89 10.52
CA TYR A 93 2.97 20.07 9.58
C TYR A 93 1.90 20.84 8.80
N ALA A 94 1.41 21.96 9.34
CA ALA A 94 0.40 22.80 8.70
C ALA A 94 0.95 23.59 7.50
N ASP A 95 2.28 23.79 7.44
CA ASP A 95 2.95 24.54 6.39
C ASP A 95 3.41 23.64 5.23
N TRP A 96 3.31 22.31 5.39
CA TRP A 96 3.78 21.35 4.40
C TRP A 96 2.85 21.29 3.18
N PRO A 97 3.41 21.19 1.95
CA PRO A 97 2.65 21.11 0.70
C PRO A 97 2.09 19.70 0.45
N VAL A 98 1.38 19.15 1.44
CA VAL A 98 0.92 17.76 1.48
C VAL A 98 -0.59 17.63 1.44
N HIS A 99 -1.07 16.43 1.11
CA HIS A 99 -2.46 16.05 1.27
C HIS A 99 -2.89 16.16 2.74
N GLN A 100 -3.98 16.88 3.00
CA GLN A 100 -4.46 17.12 4.37
C GLN A 100 -5.29 15.95 4.93
N GLN A 101 -5.78 15.08 4.05
CA GLN A 101 -6.57 13.91 4.43
C GLN A 101 -5.68 12.83 5.05
N GLY A 102 -6.12 12.24 6.17
CA GLY A 102 -5.48 11.05 6.75
C GLY A 102 -5.79 9.78 5.96
N CYS A 103 -4.81 8.88 5.86
CA CYS A 103 -4.95 7.66 5.06
C CYS A 103 -5.96 6.67 5.63
N MET A 104 -6.25 6.68 6.93
CA MET A 104 -7.31 5.85 7.51
C MET A 104 -8.66 6.13 6.84
N ASP A 105 -9.04 7.40 6.76
CA ASP A 105 -10.31 7.81 6.17
C ASP A 105 -10.28 7.66 4.65
N GLY A 106 -9.13 7.97 4.02
CA GLY A 106 -8.92 7.78 2.58
C GLY A 106 -9.06 6.33 2.13
N VAL A 107 -8.41 5.40 2.81
CA VAL A 107 -8.50 3.96 2.51
C VAL A 107 -9.90 3.43 2.79
N GLU A 108 -10.54 3.85 3.88
CA GLU A 108 -11.92 3.45 4.20
C GLU A 108 -12.89 3.91 3.10
N GLN A 109 -12.73 5.13 2.60
CA GLN A 109 -13.54 5.68 1.51
C GLN A 109 -13.26 4.95 0.18
N TRP A 110 -11.98 4.78 -0.18
CA TRP A 110 -11.58 4.07 -1.39
C TRP A 110 -12.12 2.64 -1.44
N LEU A 111 -12.08 1.92 -0.31
CA LEU A 111 -12.64 0.57 -0.20
C LEU A 111 -14.14 0.57 -0.45
N LYS A 112 -14.89 1.52 0.12
CA LYS A 112 -16.34 1.62 -0.09
C LYS A 112 -16.68 1.90 -1.56
N ASP A 113 -15.94 2.82 -2.19
CA ASP A 113 -16.18 3.22 -3.58
C ASP A 113 -15.80 2.13 -4.59
N ASN A 114 -14.79 1.32 -4.27
CA ASN A 114 -14.28 0.26 -5.16
C ASN A 114 -14.73 -1.15 -4.78
N LEU A 115 -15.58 -1.31 -3.76
CA LEU A 115 -15.99 -2.62 -3.25
C LEU A 115 -16.60 -3.52 -4.33
N GLY A 116 -17.41 -2.94 -5.22
CA GLY A 116 -18.02 -3.68 -6.33
C GLY A 116 -17.00 -4.27 -7.30
N VAL A 117 -15.95 -3.50 -7.63
CA VAL A 117 -14.87 -3.95 -8.52
C VAL A 117 -14.09 -5.10 -7.86
N ILE A 118 -13.74 -4.95 -6.58
CA ILE A 118 -13.02 -5.97 -5.81
C ILE A 118 -13.81 -7.28 -5.79
N LEU A 119 -15.09 -7.24 -5.44
CA LEU A 119 -15.95 -8.43 -5.41
C LEU A 119 -16.08 -9.08 -6.80
N GLY A 120 -16.16 -8.26 -7.85
CA GLY A 120 -16.18 -8.74 -9.24
C GLY A 120 -14.92 -9.50 -9.62
N VAL A 121 -13.74 -8.94 -9.32
CA VAL A 121 -12.44 -9.59 -9.57
C VAL A 121 -12.31 -10.90 -8.78
N CYS A 122 -12.61 -10.89 -7.49
CA CYS A 122 -12.55 -12.10 -6.66
C CYS A 122 -13.47 -13.21 -7.19
N THR A 123 -14.69 -12.85 -7.60
CA THR A 123 -15.64 -13.81 -8.18
C THR A 123 -15.14 -14.35 -9.52
N GLY A 124 -14.58 -13.49 -10.38
CA GLY A 124 -14.01 -13.88 -11.65
C GLY A 124 -12.86 -14.89 -11.50
N VAL A 125 -11.94 -14.64 -10.56
CA VAL A 125 -10.84 -15.57 -10.23
C VAL A 125 -11.38 -16.92 -9.77
N ALA A 126 -12.34 -16.92 -8.84
CA ALA A 126 -12.93 -18.17 -8.33
C ALA A 126 -13.60 -19.01 -9.44
N VAL A 127 -14.27 -18.36 -10.40
CA VAL A 127 -14.88 -19.06 -11.55
C VAL A 127 -13.79 -19.68 -12.44
N ILE A 128 -12.72 -18.94 -12.74
CA ILE A 128 -11.60 -19.44 -13.55
C ILE A 128 -10.93 -20.64 -12.86
N GLU A 129 -10.71 -20.57 -11.56
CA GLU A 129 -10.14 -21.68 -10.76
C GLU A 129 -11.02 -22.93 -10.82
N LEU A 130 -12.35 -22.77 -10.66
CA LEU A 130 -13.30 -23.88 -10.78
C LEU A 130 -13.27 -24.54 -12.15
N LEU A 131 -13.24 -23.75 -13.22
CA LEU A 131 -13.12 -24.26 -14.58
C LEU A 131 -11.78 -24.99 -14.78
N GLY A 132 -10.69 -24.46 -14.25
CA GLY A 132 -9.36 -25.09 -14.28
C GLY A 132 -9.36 -26.46 -13.60
N MET A 133 -10.00 -26.58 -12.43
CA MET A 133 -10.15 -27.87 -11.74
C MET A 133 -10.98 -28.87 -12.55
N ILE A 134 -12.11 -28.44 -13.13
CA ILE A 134 -12.97 -29.30 -13.95
C ILE A 134 -12.22 -29.81 -15.18
N LEU A 135 -11.52 -28.93 -15.90
CA LEU A 135 -10.75 -29.28 -17.09
C LEU A 135 -9.61 -30.25 -16.76
N SER A 136 -8.90 -30.00 -15.65
CA SER A 136 -7.83 -30.88 -15.18
C SER A 136 -8.34 -32.30 -14.91
N ILE A 137 -9.48 -32.43 -14.21
CA ILE A 137 -10.10 -33.73 -13.93
C ILE A 137 -10.54 -34.42 -15.24
N SER A 138 -11.19 -33.69 -16.15
CA SER A 138 -11.62 -34.21 -17.44
C SER A 138 -10.45 -34.73 -18.28
N LEU A 139 -9.34 -34.00 -18.31
CA LEU A 139 -8.11 -34.41 -19.00
C LEU A 139 -7.52 -35.69 -18.38
N CYS A 140 -7.41 -35.76 -17.06
CA CYS A 140 -6.92 -36.95 -16.36
C CYS A 140 -7.76 -38.20 -16.67
N LYS A 141 -9.10 -38.06 -16.70
CA LYS A 141 -10.00 -39.17 -17.05
C LYS A 141 -9.84 -39.60 -18.51
N ASN A 142 -9.67 -38.65 -19.42
CA ASN A 142 -9.51 -38.95 -20.84
C ASN A 142 -8.20 -39.72 -21.12
N ILE A 143 -7.07 -39.28 -20.55
CA ILE A 143 -5.77 -39.94 -20.70
C ILE A 143 -5.80 -41.36 -20.11
N HIS A 144 -6.37 -41.53 -18.91
CA HIS A 144 -6.51 -42.86 -18.31
C HIS A 144 -7.34 -43.80 -19.20
N SER A 145 -8.40 -43.32 -19.84
CA SER A 145 -9.20 -44.17 -20.73
C SER A 145 -8.44 -44.67 -21.97
N GLU A 146 -7.52 -43.87 -22.52
CA GLU A 146 -6.73 -44.27 -23.70
C GLU A 146 -5.75 -45.40 -23.38
N ASP A 147 -5.11 -45.41 -22.20
CA ASP A 147 -4.14 -46.46 -21.84
C ASP A 147 -4.78 -47.84 -21.60
N TYR A 148 -6.04 -47.91 -21.12
CA TYR A 148 -6.73 -49.20 -20.92
C TYR A 148 -7.18 -49.84 -22.23
N THR A 149 -7.45 -49.04 -23.26
CA THR A 149 -7.84 -49.57 -24.57
C THR A 149 -6.67 -50.14 -25.38
N LYS A 150 -5.42 -49.90 -24.97
CA LYS A 150 -4.21 -50.39 -25.63
C LYS A 150 -3.69 -51.73 -25.12
N VAL A 151 -4.33 -52.35 -24.14
CA VAL A 151 -3.98 -53.70 -23.69
C VAL A 151 -4.83 -54.72 -24.47
N PRO A 152 -4.24 -55.53 -25.38
CA PRO A 152 -5.00 -56.59 -26.03
C PRO A 152 -5.42 -57.60 -24.97
N LYS A 153 -6.73 -57.86 -24.87
CA LYS A 153 -7.26 -58.92 -24.02
C LYS A 153 -6.74 -60.25 -24.55
N SER A 154 -5.82 -60.87 -23.80
CA SER A 154 -5.43 -62.27 -23.96
C SER A 154 -6.52 -63.20 -23.44
#